data_AF-A0A4Y3HUF8-F1
#
_entry.id   AF-A0A4Y3HUF8-F1
#
_cell.length_a   1.000
_cell.length_b   1.000
_cell.length_c   1.000
_cell.angle_alpha   90.00
_cell.angle_beta   90.00
_cell.angle_gamma   90.00
#
_symmetry.space_group_name_H-M   'P 1'
#
loop_
_entity.id
_entity.type
_entity.pdbx_description
1 polymer ?
#
loop_
_entity_poly.entity_id
_entity_poly.type
_entity_poly.pdbx_seq_one_letter_code
_entity_poly.pdbx_strand_id
1 'polypeptide(L)' 'MKKLLVLSAIFSSSLVFAGDDVCMEIGKAQAINDHDRVIELAATINDADVEQCKMVAKKAREDATDSFETMNDE' A
#
# COMPACT_ATOMS: atom_id res chain seq x y z
N MET A 1 26.74 -32.67 23.78
CA MET A 1 26.68 -31.37 23.08
C MET A 1 25.30 -31.22 22.46
N LYS A 2 24.37 -30.50 23.12
CA LYS A 2 23.04 -30.20 22.57
C LYS A 2 23.19 -28.91 21.75
N LYS A 3 23.11 -29.00 20.42
CA LYS A 3 23.12 -27.84 19.54
C LYS A 3 21.75 -27.19 19.59
N LEU A 4 21.65 -26.00 20.20
CA LEU A 4 20.47 -25.15 20.12
C LEU A 4 20.36 -24.69 18.67
N LEU A 5 19.34 -25.19 17.96
CA LEU A 5 18.95 -24.65 16.66
C LEU A 5 18.32 -23.28 16.92
N VAL A 6 19.01 -22.22 16.52
CA VAL A 6 18.45 -20.88 16.44
C VAL A 6 17.42 -20.91 15.31
N LEU A 7 16.15 -21.11 15.67
CA LEU A 7 15.01 -20.82 14.82
C LEU A 7 14.94 -19.30 14.65
N SER A 8 15.72 -18.76 13.72
CA SER A 8 15.44 -17.44 13.15
C SER A 8 14.26 -17.61 12.18
N ALA A 9 13.07 -17.77 12.73
CA ALA A 9 11.83 -17.54 12.01
C ALA A 9 11.76 -16.03 11.78
N ILE A 10 12.41 -15.57 10.70
CA ILE A 10 12.08 -14.30 10.07
C ILE A 10 10.65 -14.53 9.58
N PHE A 11 9.68 -14.17 10.42
CA PHE A 11 8.31 -14.05 10.00
C PHE A 11 8.28 -12.95 8.94
N SER A 12 8.53 -13.35 7.69
CA SER A 12 7.89 -12.77 6.52
C SER A 12 6.40 -13.12 6.60
N SER A 13 5.75 -12.75 7.70
CA SER A 13 4.33 -12.52 7.70
C SER A 13 4.18 -11.35 6.75
N SER A 14 3.80 -11.66 5.51
CA SER A 14 2.99 -10.80 4.68
C SER A 14 1.96 -10.20 5.63
N LEU A 15 2.22 -8.99 6.12
CA LEU A 15 1.23 -8.27 6.89
C LEU A 15 0.19 -7.88 5.85
N VAL A 16 -0.74 -8.80 5.60
CA VAL A 16 -1.99 -8.49 4.91
C VAL A 16 -2.77 -7.68 5.93
N PHE A 17 -2.53 -6.37 5.94
CA PHE A 17 -3.29 -5.44 6.74
C PHE A 17 -4.70 -5.40 6.17
N ALA A 18 -5.70 -5.49 7.03
CA ALA A 18 -7.09 -5.23 6.64
C ALA A 18 -7.30 -3.79 6.08
N GLY A 19 -6.29 -2.92 6.14
CA GLY A 19 -6.25 -1.58 5.54
C GLY A 19 -5.49 -1.47 4.22
N ASP A 20 -4.85 -2.53 3.69
CA ASP A 20 -4.08 -2.47 2.44
C ASP A 20 -4.95 -2.06 1.25
N ASP A 21 -6.20 -2.53 1.18
CA ASP A 21 -7.12 -2.20 0.09
C ASP A 21 -7.50 -0.71 0.08
N VAL A 22 -7.78 -0.13 1.24
CA VAL A 22 -8.09 1.31 1.38
C VAL A 22 -6.88 2.15 0.98
N CYS A 23 -5.68 1.78 1.42
CA CYS A 23 -4.45 2.47 1.07
C CYS A 23 -4.12 2.37 -0.42
N MET A 24 -4.36 1.21 -1.02
CA MET A 24 -4.20 1.01 -2.47
C MET A 24 -5.23 1.85 -3.25
N GLU A 25 -6.49 1.90 -2.81
CA GLU A 25 -7.52 2.75 -3.43
C GLU A 25 -7.17 4.25 -3.32
N ILE A 26 -6.61 4.70 -2.19
CA ILE A 26 -6.12 6.08 -2.05
C ILE A 26 -5.05 6.38 -3.11
N GLY A 27 -4.12 5.45 -3.35
CA GLY A 27 -3.09 5.61 -4.38
C GLY A 27 -3.66 5.72 -5.79
N LYS A 28 -4.64 4.88 -6.11
CA LYS A 28 -5.35 4.90 -7.41
C LYS A 28 -6.15 6.19 -7.60
N ALA A 29 -6.89 6.61 -6.57
CA ALA A 29 -7.65 7.86 -6.58
C ALA A 29 -6.73 9.08 -6.77
N GLN A 30 -5.56 9.08 -6.11
CA GLN A 30 -4.53 10.11 -6.35
C GLN A 30 -4.03 10.12 -7.80
N ALA A 31 -3.84 8.96 -8.44
CA ALA A 31 -3.34 8.89 -9.82
C ALA A 31 -4.29 9.54 -10.84
N ILE A 32 -5.60 9.49 -10.58
CA ILE A 32 -6.63 10.10 -11.43
C ILE A 32 -7.12 11.48 -10.93
N ASN A 33 -6.46 12.06 -9.91
CA ASN A 33 -6.83 13.32 -9.27
C ASN A 33 -8.25 13.34 -8.64
N ASP A 34 -8.75 12.21 -8.16
CA ASP A 34 -10.01 12.13 -7.42
C ASP A 34 -9.80 12.49 -5.95
N HIS A 35 -9.79 13.79 -5.65
CA HIS A 35 -9.52 14.31 -4.32
C HIS A 35 -10.62 13.99 -3.30
N ASP A 36 -11.89 13.97 -3.73
CA ASP A 36 -13.03 13.68 -2.85
C ASP A 36 -12.95 12.24 -2.35
N ARG A 37 -12.66 11.29 -3.26
CA ARG A 37 -12.47 9.89 -2.88
C ARG A 37 -11.27 9.68 -1.95
N VAL A 38 -10.18 10.41 -2.17
CA VAL A 38 -9.02 10.36 -1.26
C VAL A 38 -9.39 10.80 0.15
N ILE A 39 -10.17 11.87 0.31
CA ILE A 39 -10.60 12.37 1.62
C ILE A 39 -11.49 11.35 2.33
N GLU A 40 -12.47 10.78 1.63
CA GLU A 40 -13.36 9.76 2.17
C GLU A 40 -12.60 8.54 2.70
N LEU A 41 -11.67 8.03 1.90
CA LEU A 41 -10.88 6.86 2.26
C LEU A 41 -9.90 7.18 3.39
N ALA A 42 -9.25 8.35 3.35
CA ALA A 42 -8.31 8.78 4.38
C ALA A 42 -8.95 8.92 5.77
N ALA A 43 -10.22 9.32 5.83
CA ALA A 43 -10.97 9.43 7.09
C ALA A 43 -11.18 8.07 7.79
N THR A 44 -10.96 6.95 7.11
CA THR A 44 -11.13 5.60 7.67
C THR A 44 -9.83 5.00 8.22
N ILE A 45 -8.70 5.68 8.04
CA ILE A 45 -7.38 5.20 8.46
C ILE A 45 -7.09 5.64 9.89
N ASN A 46 -6.61 4.70 10.72
CA ASN A 46 -6.10 5.04 12.05
C ASN A 46 -4.75 5.73 11.95
N ASP A 47 -4.49 6.68 12.84
CA ASP A 47 -3.21 7.41 12.90
C ASP A 47 -1.98 6.49 12.99
N ALA A 48 -2.12 5.34 13.67
CA ALA A 48 -1.07 4.34 13.81
C ALA A 48 -0.63 3.71 12.47
N ASP A 49 -1.52 3.69 11.48
CA ASP A 49 -1.33 2.99 10.21
C ASP A 49 -0.97 3.96 9.06
N VAL A 50 -1.02 5.28 9.31
CA VAL A 50 -0.85 6.33 8.29
C VAL A 50 0.49 6.22 7.54
N GLU A 51 1.61 6.02 8.25
CA GLU A 51 2.93 5.96 7.60
C GLU A 51 3.08 4.73 6.71
N GLN A 52 2.51 3.61 7.12
CA GLN A 52 2.49 2.42 6.28
C GLN A 52 1.57 2.59 5.08
N CYS A 53 0.41 3.18 5.30
CA CYS A 53 -0.55 3.46 4.25
C CYS A 53 0.02 4.38 3.16
N LYS A 54 0.82 5.38 3.54
CA LYS A 54 1.53 6.25 2.58
C LYS A 54 2.45 5.46 1.64
N MET A 55 3.14 4.44 2.14
CA MET A 55 4.02 3.61 1.31
C MET A 55 3.22 2.79 0.28
N VAL A 56 2.12 2.18 0.71
CA VAL A 56 1.22 1.40 -0.16
C VAL A 56 0.54 2.29 -1.20
N ALA A 57 -0.03 3.42 -0.77
CA ALA A 57 -0.68 4.39 -1.64
C ALA A 57 0.28 4.98 -2.68
N LYS A 58 1.52 5.31 -2.27
CA LYS A 58 2.54 5.79 -3.20
C LYS A 58 2.84 4.78 -4.29
N LYS A 59 3.06 3.52 -3.91
CA LYS A 59 3.32 2.44 -4.88
C LYS A 59 2.14 2.26 -5.84
N ALA A 60 0.93 2.19 -5.32
CA ALA A 60 -0.27 2.04 -6.14
C ALA A 60 -0.48 3.21 -7.12
N ARG A 61 -0.13 4.44 -6.71
CA ARG A 61 -0.16 5.61 -7.59
C ARG A 61 0.86 5.51 -8.71
N GLU A 62 2.09 5.12 -8.40
CA GLU A 62 3.17 4.93 -9.39
C GLU A 62 2.78 3.85 -10.40
N ASP A 63 2.31 2.68 -9.93
CA ASP A 63 1.86 1.57 -10.78
C ASP A 63 0.68 2.00 -11.69
N ALA A 64 -0.26 2.79 -11.18
CA ALA A 64 -1.40 3.29 -11.97
C ALA A 64 -0.98 4.36 -13.00
N THR A 65 0.03 5.17 -12.69
CA THR A 65 0.55 6.20 -13.61
C THR A 65 1.35 5.54 -14.73
N ASP A 66 2.20 4.56 -14.42
CA ASP A 66 2.98 3.80 -15.40
C ASP A 66 2.06 3.02 -16.37
N SER A 67 0.95 2.47 -15.86
CA SER A 67 -0.10 1.87 -16.69
C SER A 67 -0.76 2.87 -17.63
N PHE A 68 -0.85 4.16 -17.27
CA PHE A 68 -1.43 5.19 -18.14
C PHE A 68 -0.45 5.64 -19.22
N GLU A 69 0.84 5.74 -18.90
CA GLU A 69 1.88 6.10 -19.88
C GLU A 69 2.04 5.01 -20.93
N THR A 70 2.12 3.75 -20.53
CA THR A 70 2.25 2.60 -21.46
C THR A 70 1.05 2.40 -22.39
N MET A 71 -0.15 2.85 -22.04
CA MET A 71 -1.32 2.81 -22.93
C MET A 71 -1.38 3.96 -23.95
N ASN A 72 -0.61 5.04 -23.76
CA ASN A 72 -0.58 6.18 -24.70
C ASN A 72 0.52 6.06 -25.78
N ASP A 73 1.38 5.05 -25.68
CA ASP A 73 2.47 4.77 -26.63
C ASP A 73 2.08 3.76 -27.74
N GLU A 74 0.83 3.29 -27.80
CA GLU A 74 0.28 2.44 -28.88
C GLU A 74 -0.56 3.20 -29.93
#